data_AF-A0A850DNN5-F1
#
_entry.id   AF-A0A850DNN5-F1
#
_cell.length_a   1.000
_cell.length_b   1.000
_cell.length_c   1.000
_cell.angle_alpha   90.00
_cell.angle_beta   90.00
_cell.angle_gamma   90.00
#
_symmetry.space_group_name_H-M   'P 1'
#
loop_
_entity.id
_entity.type
_entity.pdbx_description
1 polymer ?
#
loop_
_entity_poly.entity_id
_entity_poly.type
_entity_poly.pdbx_seq_one_letter_code
_entity_poly.pdbx_strand_id
1 'polypeptide(L)'
;MIIAAAGELDAAAGRMELALKGTAPFTHVLPSGADAVSTTIAGHFNTGAFTHEPASAAAIVGLRAAADTLRKHAAEYAAGDVAHAAMLGIVQGRVV
;
A
#
# COMPACT_ATOMS: atom_id res chain seq x y z
N MET A 1 -7.21 -7.29 -15.77
CA MET A 1 -7.73 -6.86 -14.45
C MET A 1 -6.63 -6.73 -13.39
N ILE A 2 -5.59 -7.58 -13.38
CA ILE A 2 -4.50 -7.53 -12.38
C ILE A 2 -3.73 -6.19 -12.39
N ILE A 3 -3.37 -5.66 -13.58
CA ILE A 3 -2.66 -4.37 -13.68
C ILE A 3 -3.52 -3.19 -13.20
N ALA A 4 -4.83 -3.23 -13.44
CA ALA A 4 -5.74 -2.20 -12.96
C ALA A 4 -5.82 -2.22 -11.43
N ALA A 5 -5.95 -3.41 -10.82
CA ALA A 5 -5.93 -3.57 -9.36
C ALA A 5 -4.61 -3.09 -8.74
N ALA A 6 -3.46 -3.36 -9.37
CA ALA A 6 -2.17 -2.81 -8.93
C ALA A 6 -2.17 -1.27 -8.94
N GLY A 7 -2.73 -0.65 -9.99
CA GLY A 7 -2.88 0.81 -10.07
C GLY A 7 -3.81 1.38 -8.99
N GLU A 8 -4.89 0.68 -8.65
CA GLU A 8 -5.80 1.08 -7.57
C GLU A 8 -5.12 1.06 -6.19
N LEU A 9 -4.26 0.08 -5.93
CA LEU A 9 -3.47 0.01 -4.70
C LEU A 9 -2.48 1.18 -4.58
N ASP A 10 -1.81 1.55 -5.66
CA ASP A 10 -0.92 2.73 -5.66
C ASP A 10 -1.70 4.04 -5.49
N ALA A 11 -2.88 4.15 -6.10
CA ALA A 11 -3.75 5.30 -5.91
C ALA A 11 -4.28 5.39 -4.46
N ALA A 12 -4.55 4.26 -3.82
CA ALA A 12 -4.89 4.20 -2.41
C ALA A 12 -3.71 4.63 -1.52
N ALA A 13 -2.50 4.12 -1.81
CA ALA A 13 -1.27 4.52 -1.10
C ALA A 13 -1.01 6.02 -1.22
N GLY A 14 -1.16 6.60 -2.42
CA GLY A 14 -0.99 8.04 -2.65
C GLY A 14 -2.01 8.90 -1.89
N ARG A 15 -3.28 8.48 -1.86
CA ARG A 15 -4.32 9.16 -1.06
C ARG A 15 -4.02 9.10 0.44
N MET A 16 -3.53 7.96 0.93
CA MET A 16 -3.15 7.80 2.31
C MET A 16 -1.94 8.68 2.68
N GLU A 17 -0.90 8.72 1.85
CA GLU A 17 0.24 9.62 2.04
C GLU A 17 -0.17 11.08 2.11
N LEU A 18 -1.07 11.51 1.22
CA LEU A 18 -1.57 12.88 1.20
C LEU A 18 -2.35 13.19 2.49
N ALA A 19 -3.23 12.29 2.91
CA ALA A 19 -4.01 12.45 4.14
C ALA A 19 -3.09 12.56 5.38
N LEU A 20 -2.11 11.68 5.51
CA LEU A 20 -1.18 11.66 6.64
C LEU A 20 -0.29 12.91 6.68
N LYS A 21 0.24 13.34 5.53
CA LYS A 21 1.01 14.59 5.46
C LYS A 21 0.17 15.81 5.85
N GLY A 22 -1.12 15.80 5.52
CA GLY A 22 -2.05 16.86 5.89
C GLY A 22 -2.38 16.90 7.39
N THR A 23 -2.37 15.75 8.08
CA THR A 23 -2.79 15.65 9.49
C THR A 23 -1.63 15.54 10.49
N ALA A 24 -0.43 15.13 10.05
CA ALA A 24 0.74 14.93 10.91
C ALA A 24 1.06 16.07 11.91
N PRO A 25 1.00 17.37 11.55
CA PRO A 25 1.29 18.42 12.53
C PRO A 25 0.19 18.61 13.59
N PHE A 26 -0.99 17.99 13.41
CA PHE A 26 -2.14 18.13 14.31
C PHE A 26 -2.37 16.91 15.21
N THR A 27 -1.60 15.83 15.04
CA THR A 27 -1.73 14.62 15.86
C THR A 27 -1.06 14.74 17.23
N HIS A 28 -0.14 15.69 17.38
CA HIS A 28 0.53 15.97 18.64
C HIS A 28 -0.16 17.12 19.38
N VAL A 29 -0.60 16.85 20.61
CA VAL A 29 -1.33 17.79 21.45
C VAL A 29 -0.47 18.27 22.62
N LEU A 30 -0.62 19.54 22.96
CA LEU A 30 -0.07 20.11 24.19
C LEU A 30 -1.08 19.90 25.34
N PRO A 31 -0.60 19.75 26.59
CA PRO A 31 -1.47 19.79 27.76
C PRO A 31 -2.28 21.09 27.80
N SER A 32 -3.58 21.00 28.10
CA SER A 32 -4.47 22.16 28.27
C SER A 32 -4.17 22.98 29.53
N GLY A 33 -3.41 22.42 30.47
CA GLY A 33 -3.07 23.02 31.76
C GLY A 33 -1.97 22.24 32.48
N ALA A 34 -1.54 22.77 33.63
CA ALA A 34 -0.49 22.17 34.45
C ALA A 34 -1.00 21.06 35.40
N ASP A 35 -2.31 20.76 35.38
CA ASP A 35 -2.87 19.70 36.19
C ASP A 35 -2.49 18.30 35.65
N ALA A 36 -2.51 17.32 36.55
CA ALA A 36 -2.11 15.95 36.23
C ALA A 36 -3.00 15.31 35.17
N VAL A 37 -4.29 15.68 35.10
CA VAL A 37 -5.23 15.12 34.13
C VAL A 37 -4.93 15.67 32.73
N SER A 38 -4.72 16.98 32.59
CA SER A 38 -4.29 17.61 31.33
C SER A 38 -2.99 16.98 30.80
N THR A 39 -2.02 16.76 31.68
CA THR A 39 -0.73 16.14 31.30
C THR A 39 -0.92 14.67 30.88
N THR A 40 -1.72 13.91 31.63
CA THR A 40 -1.99 12.49 31.36
C THR A 40 -2.75 12.31 30.05
N ILE A 41 -3.78 13.12 29.81
CA ILE A 41 -4.59 13.06 28.59
C ILE A 41 -3.74 13.42 27.37
N ALA A 42 -2.95 14.50 27.44
CA ALA A 42 -2.04 14.86 26.35
C ALA A 42 -1.01 13.76 26.07
N GLY A 43 -0.44 13.15 27.11
CA GLY A 43 0.46 12.00 26.98
C GLY A 43 -0.20 10.79 26.32
N HIS A 44 -1.46 10.49 26.65
CA HIS A 44 -2.21 9.40 26.05
C HIS A 44 -2.44 9.61 24.54
N PHE A 45 -2.90 10.79 24.14
CA PHE A 45 -3.09 11.12 22.72
C PHE A 45 -1.77 11.10 21.94
N ASN A 46 -0.70 11.66 22.51
CA ASN A 46 0.61 11.68 21.87
C ASN A 46 1.21 10.27 21.74
N THR A 47 0.96 9.38 22.70
CA THR A 47 1.33 7.96 22.58
C THR A 47 0.60 7.30 21.42
N GLY A 48 -0.72 7.57 21.28
CA GLY A 48 -1.50 7.12 20.14
C GLY A 48 -0.92 7.60 18.81
N ALA A 49 -0.62 8.91 18.70
CA ALA A 49 0.01 9.49 17.52
C ALA A 49 1.35 8.82 17.19
N PHE A 50 2.21 8.63 18.20
CA PHE A 50 3.53 8.01 18.05
C PHE A 50 3.45 6.56 17.55
N THR A 51 2.43 5.79 17.95
CA THR A 51 2.23 4.43 17.43
C THR A 51 1.57 4.39 16.06
N HIS A 52 0.71 5.38 15.76
CA HIS A 52 -0.03 5.45 14.51
C HIS A 52 0.85 5.84 13.32
N GLU A 53 1.84 6.73 13.52
CA GLU A 53 2.77 7.16 12.48
C GLU A 53 3.53 6.00 11.80
N PRO A 54 4.27 5.14 12.53
CA PRO A 54 4.98 4.02 11.91
C PRO A 54 4.02 2.96 11.35
N ALA A 55 2.87 2.72 11.99
CA ALA A 55 1.87 1.78 11.48
C ALA A 55 1.30 2.25 10.13
N SER A 56 1.04 3.55 10.00
CA SER A 56 0.55 4.15 8.76
C SER A 56 1.60 4.13 7.65
N ALA A 57 2.86 4.40 7.98
CA ALA A 57 3.97 4.27 7.05
C ALA A 57 4.12 2.82 6.55
N ALA A 58 4.02 1.84 7.45
CA ALA A 58 4.06 0.42 7.10
C ALA A 58 2.90 0.01 6.18
N ALA A 59 1.70 0.53 6.41
CA ALA A 59 0.54 0.27 5.54
C ALA A 59 0.76 0.77 4.11
N ILE A 60 1.32 1.99 3.94
CA ILE A 60 1.67 2.53 2.62
C ILE A 60 2.70 1.64 1.90
N VAL A 61 3.73 1.22 2.61
CA VAL A 61 4.75 0.30 2.06
C VAL A 61 4.11 -1.03 1.66
N GLY A 62 3.21 -1.57 2.49
CA GLY A 62 2.48 -2.81 2.21
C GLY A 62 1.62 -2.71 0.95
N LEU A 63 0.89 -1.60 0.76
CA LEU A 63 0.06 -1.37 -0.44
C LEU A 63 0.91 -1.37 -1.72
N ARG A 64 2.06 -0.68 -1.70
CA ARG A 64 2.98 -0.64 -2.85
C ARG A 64 3.60 -2.00 -3.12
N ALA A 65 4.03 -2.72 -2.08
CA ALA A 65 4.59 -4.06 -2.21
C ALA A 65 3.56 -5.05 -2.78
N ALA A 66 2.29 -4.93 -2.40
CA ALA A 66 1.20 -5.71 -2.97
C ALA A 66 0.97 -5.38 -4.44
N ALA A 67 0.98 -4.10 -4.82
CA ALA A 67 0.88 -3.68 -6.22
C ALA A 67 2.02 -4.26 -7.08
N ASP A 68 3.25 -4.24 -6.57
CA ASP A 68 4.41 -4.83 -7.26
C ASP A 68 4.31 -6.34 -7.39
N THR A 69 3.74 -7.02 -6.40
CA THR A 69 3.48 -8.46 -6.46
C THR A 69 2.47 -8.77 -7.56
N LEU A 70 1.39 -8.00 -7.67
CA LEU A 70 0.41 -8.15 -8.75
C LEU A 70 1.04 -7.93 -10.13
N ARG A 71 1.94 -6.94 -10.28
CA ARG A 71 2.67 -6.72 -11.54
C ARG A 71 3.55 -7.91 -11.91
N LYS A 72 4.26 -8.49 -10.94
CA LYS A 72 5.07 -9.70 -11.16
C LYS A 72 4.22 -10.86 -11.65
N HIS A 73 3.10 -11.13 -10.99
CA HIS A 73 2.17 -12.18 -11.42
C HIS A 73 1.61 -11.91 -12.82
N ALA A 74 1.25 -10.67 -13.15
CA ALA A 74 0.80 -10.33 -14.50
C ALA A 74 1.87 -10.61 -15.57
N ALA A 75 3.14 -10.34 -15.28
CA ALA A 75 4.26 -10.64 -16.18
C ALA A 75 4.49 -12.16 -16.32
N GLU A 76 4.39 -12.91 -15.22
CA GLU A 76 4.49 -14.39 -15.22
C GLU A 76 3.38 -15.02 -16.08
N TYR A 77 2.13 -14.56 -15.92
CA TYR A 77 1.02 -15.04 -16.73
C TYR A 77 1.20 -14.71 -18.22
N ALA A 78 1.63 -13.48 -18.54
CA ALA A 78 1.88 -13.09 -19.93
C ALA A 78 3.00 -13.94 -20.58
N ALA A 79 4.07 -14.24 -19.84
CA ALA A 79 5.13 -15.13 -20.32
C ALA A 79 4.62 -16.57 -20.54
N GLY A 80 3.77 -17.07 -19.63
CA GLY A 80 3.12 -18.37 -19.76
C GLY A 80 2.21 -18.47 -20.99
N ASP A 81 1.45 -17.41 -21.29
CA ASP A 81 0.56 -17.34 -22.45
C ASP A 81 1.35 -17.35 -23.76
N VAL A 82 2.46 -16.60 -23.84
CA VAL A 82 3.35 -16.59 -25.02
C VAL A 82 3.95 -17.99 -25.26
N ALA A 83 4.41 -18.65 -24.20
CA ALA A 83 4.96 -20.00 -24.30
C ALA A 83 3.91 -21.02 -24.78
N HIS A 84 2.68 -20.96 -24.26
CA HIS A 84 1.58 -21.80 -24.72
C HIS A 84 1.21 -21.53 -26.18
N ALA A 85 1.11 -20.26 -26.58
CA ALA A 85 0.82 -19.90 -27.97
C ALA A 85 1.89 -20.42 -28.94
N ALA A 86 3.17 -20.35 -28.57
CA ALA A 86 4.26 -20.91 -29.37
C ALA A 86 4.16 -22.44 -29.52
N MET A 87 3.84 -23.16 -28.44
CA MET A 87 3.63 -24.61 -28.49
C MET A 87 2.43 -25.00 -29.37
N LEU A 88 1.31 -24.28 -29.27
CA LEU A 88 0.14 -24.51 -30.11
C LEU A 88 0.46 -24.28 -31.60
N GLY A 89 1.24 -23.25 -31.93
CA GLY A 89 1.69 -22.98 -33.30
C GLY A 89 2.54 -24.12 -33.88
N ILE A 90 3.42 -24.72 -33.07
CA ILE A 90 4.23 -25.89 -33.47
C ILE A 90 3.33 -27.10 -33.76
N VAL A 91 2.34 -27.36 -32.91
CA VAL A 91 1.40 -28.48 -33.10
C VAL A 91 0.55 -28.28 -34.35
N GLN A 92 0.01 -27.08 -34.58
CA GLN A 92 -0.78 -26.78 -35.78
C GLN A 92 0.04 -26.92 -37.07
N GLY A 93 1.30 -26.49 -37.07
CA GLY A 93 2.21 -26.66 -38.20
C GLY A 93 2.64 -28.10 -38.47
N ARG A 94 2.34 -29.05 -37.56
CA ARG A 94 2.63 -30.49 -37.71
C ARG A 94 1.46 -31.32 -38.25
N VAL A 95 0.26 -30.75 -38.37
CA VAL A 95 -0.98 -31.44 -38.78
C VAL A 95 -1.40 -31.05 -40.22
N VAL A 96 -0.59 -30.25 -40.91
CA VAL A 96 -0.65 -29.94 -42.35
C VAL A 96 0.58 -30.52 -43.05
#